data_AF-A0A395JVD3-F1
#
_entry.id   AF-A0A395JVD3-F1
#
_cell.length_a   1.000
_cell.length_b   1.000
_cell.length_c   1.000
_cell.angle_alpha   90.00
_cell.angle_beta   90.00
_cell.angle_gamma   90.00
#
_symmetry.space_group_name_H-M   'P 1'
#
loop_
_entity.id
_entity.type
_entity.pdbx_description
1 polymer ?
#
loop_
_entity_poly.entity_id
_entity_poly.type
_entity_poly.pdbx_seq_one_letter_code
_entity_poly.pdbx_strand_id
1 'polypeptide(L)'
;MTRQKSLNILWRRLITIFVILIGTAICIFYFGNEIRVLALLFIFGNLGSYLSIHKSLGDLDDDEVIELSNSWLALITPAIVGGILSIMLYILFLSGLVGGELFPTFKEDPQVRSGLDALLDQHATGMAEYAKLLFWGFLAGFNQKYAIDIISSVRHK
;
A
#
# COMPACT_ATOMS: atom_id res chain seq x y z
N MET A 1 -11.04 24.66 19.08
CA MET A 1 -11.74 24.18 17.86
C MET A 1 -12.64 23.02 18.30
N THR A 2 -13.92 22.96 17.95
CA THR A 2 -14.81 21.88 18.42
C THR A 2 -14.49 20.57 17.69
N ARG A 3 -14.46 19.43 18.39
CA ARG A 3 -14.19 18.08 17.86
C ARG A 3 -14.88 17.79 16.52
N GLN A 4 -16.17 18.09 16.42
CA GLN A 4 -16.97 17.84 15.22
C GLN A 4 -16.50 18.64 14.00
N LYS A 5 -15.96 19.85 14.22
CA LYS A 5 -15.35 20.67 13.16
C LYS A 5 -14.02 20.08 12.69
N SER A 6 -13.19 19.60 13.63
CA SER A 6 -11.92 18.93 13.33
C SER A 6 -12.14 17.64 12.54
N LEU A 7 -13.11 16.83 12.94
CA LEU A 7 -13.52 15.64 12.19
C LEU A 7 -13.94 16.01 10.76
N ASN A 8 -14.88 16.94 10.57
CA ASN A 8 -15.32 17.31 9.22
C ASN A 8 -14.16 17.76 8.30
N ILE A 9 -13.15 18.45 8.86
CA ILE A 9 -11.93 18.80 8.12
C ILE A 9 -11.14 17.54 7.74
N LEU A 10 -10.91 16.63 8.68
CA LEU A 10 -10.21 15.36 8.45
C LEU A 10 -10.93 14.51 7.39
N TRP A 11 -12.23 14.28 7.56
CA TRP A 11 -13.06 13.53 6.60
C TRP A 11 -12.96 14.09 5.19
N ARG A 12 -13.05 15.42 5.03
CA ARG A 12 -12.92 16.05 3.71
C ARG A 12 -11.55 15.82 3.11
N ARG A 13 -10.46 16.00 3.87
CA ARG A 13 -9.09 15.76 3.39
C ARG A 13 -8.88 14.30 3.02
N LEU A 14 -9.36 13.40 3.86
CA LEU A 14 -9.29 11.96 3.65
C LEU A 14 -10.02 11.57 2.37
N ILE A 15 -11.24 12.05 2.14
CA ILE A 15 -11.98 11.79 0.89
C ILE A 15 -11.22 12.34 -0.32
N THR A 16 -10.67 13.56 -0.22
CA THR A 16 -9.88 14.14 -1.31
C THR A 16 -8.65 13.27 -1.65
N ILE A 17 -7.90 12.81 -0.65
CA ILE A 17 -6.76 11.91 -0.85
C ILE A 17 -7.20 10.61 -1.52
N PHE A 18 -8.30 10.01 -1.05
CA PHE A 18 -8.82 8.76 -1.59
C PHE A 18 -9.22 8.89 -3.07
N VAL A 19 -9.93 9.95 -3.43
CA VAL A 19 -10.32 10.23 -4.83
C VAL A 19 -9.08 10.45 -5.71
N ILE A 20 -8.07 11.17 -5.21
CA ILE A 20 -6.80 11.36 -5.93
C ILE A 20 -6.12 10.01 -6.15
N LEU A 21 -5.99 9.17 -5.12
CA LEU A 21 -5.35 7.86 -5.23
C LEU A 21 -6.07 6.95 -6.23
N ILE A 22 -7.41 6.90 -6.21
CA ILE A 22 -8.20 6.14 -7.19
C ILE A 22 -7.98 6.70 -8.60
N GLY A 23 -8.05 8.02 -8.77
CA GLY A 23 -7.83 8.66 -10.07
C GLY A 23 -6.43 8.34 -10.62
N THR A 24 -5.39 8.43 -9.78
CA THR A 24 -4.03 8.06 -10.14
C THR A 24 -3.92 6.56 -10.47
N ALA A 25 -4.57 5.68 -9.72
CA ALA A 25 -4.56 4.24 -10.02
C ALA A 25 -5.19 3.94 -11.39
N ILE A 26 -6.33 4.56 -11.69
CA ILE A 26 -7.00 4.43 -13.00
C ILE A 26 -6.09 4.95 -14.11
N CYS A 27 -5.50 6.13 -13.95
CA CYS A 27 -4.55 6.68 -14.93
C CYS A 27 -3.37 5.73 -15.18
N ILE A 28 -2.75 5.21 -14.13
CA ILE A 28 -1.62 4.27 -14.26
C ILE A 28 -2.07 2.95 -14.89
N PHE A 29 -3.28 2.49 -14.60
CA PHE A 29 -3.81 1.27 -15.22
C PHE A 29 -3.94 1.40 -16.75
N TYR A 30 -4.40 2.56 -17.24
CA TYR A 30 -4.57 2.80 -18.68
C TYR A 30 -3.29 3.25 -19.40
N PHE A 31 -2.44 4.05 -18.76
CA PHE A 31 -1.27 4.68 -19.39
C PHE A 31 0.09 4.13 -18.93
N GLY A 32 0.13 3.38 -17.83
CA GLY A 32 1.37 2.81 -17.29
C GLY A 32 1.85 1.65 -18.16
N ASN A 33 3.14 1.62 -18.46
CA ASN A 33 3.77 0.52 -19.20
C ASN A 33 4.48 -0.42 -18.21
N GLU A 34 5.80 -0.46 -18.22
CA GLU A 34 6.62 -1.36 -17.39
C GLU A 34 6.37 -1.16 -15.87
N ILE A 35 6.37 0.08 -15.37
CA ILE A 35 6.21 0.36 -13.92
C ILE A 35 4.80 0.15 -13.36
N ARG A 36 3.85 -0.35 -14.16
CA ARG A 36 2.42 -0.42 -13.80
C ARG A 36 2.19 -1.22 -12.52
N VAL A 37 2.81 -2.40 -12.39
CA VAL A 37 2.58 -3.30 -11.24
C VAL A 37 3.08 -2.66 -9.95
N LEU A 38 4.30 -2.14 -9.96
CA LEU A 38 4.91 -1.49 -8.79
C LEU A 38 4.13 -0.23 -8.38
N ALA A 39 3.71 0.58 -9.35
CA ALA A 39 2.92 1.77 -9.08
C ALA A 39 1.53 1.45 -8.51
N LEU A 40 0.84 0.43 -9.05
CA LEU A 40 -0.44 -0.02 -8.51
C LEU A 40 -0.28 -0.59 -7.09
N LEU A 41 0.77 -1.36 -6.84
CA LEU A 41 1.11 -1.87 -5.50
C LEU A 41 1.32 -0.74 -4.50
N PHE A 42 2.11 0.27 -4.88
CA PHE A 42 2.33 1.44 -4.05
C PHE A 42 0.99 2.11 -3.72
N ILE A 43 0.12 2.33 -4.71
CA ILE A 43 -1.18 2.96 -4.48
C ILE A 43 -2.08 2.10 -3.59
N PHE A 44 -2.15 0.78 -3.81
CA PHE A 44 -2.93 -0.11 -2.96
C PHE A 44 -2.43 -0.10 -1.51
N GLY A 45 -1.12 -0.01 -1.29
CA GLY A 45 -0.53 0.23 0.04
C GLY A 45 -0.98 1.53 0.69
N ASN A 46 -0.98 2.63 -0.08
CA ASN A 46 -1.50 3.91 0.39
C ASN A 46 -2.99 3.80 0.76
N LEU A 47 -3.80 3.11 -0.06
CA LEU A 47 -5.23 2.87 0.22
C LEU A 47 -5.45 2.02 1.48
N GLY A 48 -4.61 1.02 1.73
CA GLY A 48 -4.62 0.24 2.96
C GLY A 48 -4.40 1.11 4.18
N SER A 49 -3.33 1.89 4.17
CA SER A 49 -3.01 2.78 5.30
C SER A 49 -4.10 3.84 5.50
N TYR A 50 -4.67 4.36 4.43
CA TYR A 50 -5.80 5.27 4.48
C TYR A 50 -6.99 4.68 5.25
N LEU A 51 -7.40 3.45 4.91
CA LEU A 51 -8.52 2.79 5.60
C LEU A 51 -8.18 2.48 7.07
N SER A 52 -6.91 2.22 7.38
CA SER A 52 -6.46 2.07 8.77
C SER A 52 -6.65 3.37 9.56
N ILE A 53 -6.22 4.51 9.02
CA ILE A 53 -6.40 5.83 9.67
C ILE A 53 -7.88 6.12 9.85
N HIS A 54 -8.68 5.90 8.81
CA HIS A 54 -10.11 6.14 8.84
C HIS A 54 -10.81 5.35 9.96
N LYS A 55 -10.42 4.07 10.14
CA LYS A 55 -10.92 3.22 11.20
C LYS A 55 -10.46 3.73 12.58
N SER A 56 -9.19 4.13 12.73
CA SER A 56 -8.64 4.57 14.00
C SER A 56 -9.13 5.94 14.45
N LEU A 57 -9.66 6.78 13.55
CA LEU A 57 -10.22 8.10 13.91
C LEU A 57 -11.33 8.03 14.96
N GLY A 58 -12.05 6.90 15.03
CA GLY A 58 -13.08 6.67 16.04
C GLY A 58 -12.52 6.47 17.45
N ASP A 59 -11.27 6.01 17.54
CA ASP A 59 -10.60 5.62 18.78
C ASP A 59 -9.70 6.74 19.35
N LEU A 60 -9.49 7.83 18.59
CA LEU A 60 -8.66 8.97 19.00
C LEU A 60 -9.39 9.90 19.99
N ASP A 61 -8.63 10.46 20.93
CA ASP A 61 -9.12 11.49 21.84
C ASP A 61 -9.28 12.85 21.14
N ASP A 62 -10.02 13.76 21.76
CA ASP A 62 -10.38 15.04 21.19
C ASP A 62 -9.16 15.91 20.84
N ASP A 63 -8.14 15.91 21.69
CA ASP A 63 -6.89 16.64 21.47
C ASP A 63 -6.09 16.06 20.31
N GLU A 64 -6.02 14.74 20.19
CA GLU A 64 -5.34 14.03 19.09
C GLU A 64 -6.03 14.31 17.74
N VAL A 65 -7.37 14.31 17.72
CA VAL A 65 -8.15 14.65 16.52
C VAL A 65 -7.91 16.11 16.10
N ILE A 66 -7.81 17.03 17.06
CA ILE A 66 -7.50 18.43 16.78
C ILE A 66 -6.09 18.57 16.21
N GLU A 67 -5.09 17.93 16.82
CA GLU A 67 -3.71 17.97 16.33
C GLU A 67 -3.59 17.38 14.91
N LEU A 68 -4.18 16.20 14.69
CA LEU A 68 -4.21 15.55 13.37
C LEU A 68 -4.90 16.43 12.32
N SER A 69 -5.95 17.15 12.70
CA SER A 69 -6.66 18.07 11.80
C SER A 69 -5.83 19.30 11.41
N ASN A 70 -4.82 19.66 12.19
CA ASN A 70 -3.94 20.79 11.90
C ASN A 70 -2.77 20.41 10.98
N SER A 71 -2.35 19.15 10.95
CA SER A 71 -1.20 18.70 10.17
C SER A 71 -1.60 17.85 8.95
N TRP A 72 -1.27 18.35 7.75
CA TRP A 72 -1.39 17.56 6.53
C TRP A 72 -0.37 16.42 6.45
N LEU A 73 0.85 16.67 6.94
CA LEU A 73 1.91 15.67 6.94
C LEU A 73 1.53 14.45 7.77
N ALA A 74 0.85 14.66 8.90
CA ALA A 74 0.37 13.56 9.75
C ALA A 74 -0.63 12.63 9.03
N LEU A 75 -1.34 13.11 7.99
CA LEU A 75 -2.24 12.29 7.18
C LEU A 75 -1.53 11.62 6.00
N ILE A 76 -0.50 12.27 5.43
CA ILE A 76 0.21 11.78 4.25
C ILE A 76 1.29 10.75 4.61
N THR A 77 2.01 10.99 5.71
CA THR A 77 3.14 10.14 6.13
C THR A 77 2.75 8.66 6.30
N PRO A 78 1.65 8.31 7.00
CA PRO A 78 1.27 6.90 7.13
C PRO A 78 0.94 6.26 5.77
N ALA A 79 0.30 7.00 4.86
CA ALA A 79 -0.03 6.51 3.52
C ALA A 79 1.24 6.16 2.72
N ILE A 80 2.25 7.04 2.74
CA ILE A 80 3.56 6.79 2.10
C ILE A 80 4.22 5.55 2.70
N VAL A 81 4.22 5.41 4.02
CA VAL A 81 4.77 4.23 4.71
C VAL A 81 4.05 2.96 4.25
N GLY A 82 2.72 3.00 4.14
CA GLY A 82 1.93 1.89 3.61
C GLY A 82 2.35 1.49 2.20
N GLY A 83 2.54 2.45 1.29
CA GLY A 83 3.02 2.19 -0.06
C GLY A 83 4.43 1.57 -0.10
N ILE A 84 5.34 2.05 0.75
CA ILE A 84 6.70 1.49 0.86
C ILE A 84 6.65 0.04 1.34
N LEU A 85 5.86 -0.26 2.37
CA LEU A 85 5.71 -1.62 2.89
C LEU A 85 5.15 -2.58 1.83
N SER A 86 4.23 -2.14 0.99
CA SER A 86 3.72 -2.94 -0.14
C SER A 86 4.80 -3.28 -1.15
N ILE A 87 5.69 -2.33 -1.47
CA ILE A 87 6.84 -2.57 -2.36
C ILE A 87 7.83 -3.54 -1.70
N MET A 88 8.13 -3.37 -0.42
CA MET A 88 9.01 -4.30 0.30
C MET A 88 8.45 -5.73 0.31
N LEU A 89 7.13 -5.86 0.54
CA LEU A 89 6.46 -7.15 0.51
C LEU A 89 6.48 -7.78 -0.87
N TYR A 90 6.33 -6.98 -1.93
CA TYR A 90 6.49 -7.44 -3.31
C TYR A 90 7.90 -7.98 -3.59
N ILE A 91 8.95 -7.27 -3.16
CA ILE A 91 10.34 -7.73 -3.28
C ILE A 91 10.53 -9.07 -2.53
N LEU A 92 9.92 -9.21 -1.35
CA LEU A 92 9.95 -10.48 -0.61
C LEU A 92 9.27 -11.62 -1.37
N PHE A 93 8.13 -11.37 -2.02
CA PHE A 93 7.49 -12.40 -2.84
C PHE A 93 8.33 -12.77 -4.07
N LEU A 94 8.94 -11.79 -4.73
CA LEU A 94 9.85 -12.04 -5.86
C LEU A 94 11.08 -12.84 -5.45
N SER A 95 11.61 -12.62 -4.25
CA SER A 95 12.77 -13.37 -3.74
C SER A 95 12.48 -14.85 -3.43
N GLY A 96 11.21 -15.26 -3.40
CA GLY A 96 10.80 -16.61 -3.00
C GLY A 96 10.97 -16.91 -1.50
N LEU A 97 11.36 -15.93 -0.67
CA LEU A 97 11.51 -16.11 0.78
C LEU A 97 10.17 -16.38 1.49
N VAL A 98 9.07 -15.91 0.91
CA VAL A 98 7.70 -16.11 1.41
C VAL A 98 6.89 -16.83 0.33
N GLY A 99 6.38 -18.01 0.65
CA GLY A 99 5.68 -18.88 -0.30
C GLY A 99 4.53 -19.66 0.33
N GLY A 100 3.59 -20.13 -0.50
CA GLY A 100 2.35 -20.81 -0.11
C GLY A 100 1.18 -20.43 -1.02
N GLU A 101 0.05 -21.15 -0.94
CA GLU A 101 -1.10 -20.98 -1.86
C GLU A 101 -1.74 -19.58 -1.80
N LEU A 102 -1.63 -18.91 -0.65
CA LEU A 102 -2.17 -17.56 -0.44
C LEU A 102 -1.25 -16.44 -0.94
N PHE A 103 -0.02 -16.75 -1.33
CA PHE A 103 0.95 -15.77 -1.82
C PHE A 103 0.97 -15.72 -3.35
N PRO A 104 1.30 -14.57 -3.95
CA PRO A 104 1.38 -14.44 -5.39
C PRO A 104 2.57 -15.23 -5.95
N THR A 105 2.34 -15.90 -7.07
CA THR A 105 3.35 -16.63 -7.83
C THR A 105 3.69 -15.88 -9.12
N PHE A 106 4.99 -15.71 -9.34
CA PHE A 106 5.56 -15.04 -10.49
C PHE A 106 6.20 -16.09 -11.41
N LYS A 107 6.05 -15.92 -12.72
CA LYS A 107 6.84 -16.67 -13.69
C LYS A 107 7.94 -15.75 -14.15
N GLU A 108 9.16 -16.23 -14.05
CA GLU A 108 10.29 -15.60 -14.72
C GLU A 108 10.01 -15.61 -16.22
N ASP A 109 9.96 -14.44 -16.83
CA ASP A 109 9.95 -14.36 -18.29
C ASP A 109 11.36 -14.75 -18.79
N PRO A 110 11.51 -15.71 -19.71
CA PRO A 110 12.81 -16.11 -20.24
C PRO A 110 13.61 -14.96 -20.89
N GLN A 111 13.00 -13.80 -21.13
CA GLN A 111 13.65 -12.59 -21.67
C GLN A 111 14.00 -11.51 -20.63
N VAL A 112 13.84 -11.77 -19.32
CA VAL A 112 14.06 -10.74 -18.28
C VAL A 112 15.48 -10.16 -18.36
N ARG A 113 15.55 -8.83 -18.45
CA ARG A 113 16.79 -8.04 -18.31
C ARG A 113 17.41 -8.29 -16.93
N SER A 114 18.68 -8.67 -16.86
CA SER A 114 19.39 -8.82 -15.59
C SER A 114 19.54 -7.47 -14.87
N GLY A 115 19.13 -7.37 -13.59
CA GLY A 115 19.37 -6.19 -12.75
C GLY A 115 18.13 -5.68 -12.01
N LEU A 116 18.20 -4.45 -11.47
CA LEU A 116 17.08 -3.81 -10.75
C LEU A 116 15.88 -3.53 -11.66
N ASP A 117 16.12 -3.33 -12.96
CA ASP A 117 15.06 -3.12 -13.95
C ASP A 117 14.14 -4.33 -14.07
N ALA A 118 14.65 -5.54 -13.75
CA ALA A 118 13.84 -6.74 -13.66
C ALA A 118 12.69 -6.62 -12.66
N LEU A 119 12.88 -5.87 -11.57
CA LEU A 119 11.86 -5.67 -10.53
C LEU A 119 10.66 -4.88 -11.07
N LEU A 120 10.90 -4.01 -12.06
CA LEU A 120 9.87 -3.20 -12.69
C LEU A 120 9.07 -4.03 -13.71
N ASP A 121 9.69 -5.03 -14.32
CA ASP A 121 9.13 -5.78 -15.44
C ASP A 121 8.52 -7.14 -15.05
N GLN A 122 8.41 -7.46 -13.74
CA GLN A 122 7.78 -8.71 -13.33
C GLN A 122 6.25 -8.63 -13.40
N HIS A 123 5.67 -9.72 -13.91
CA HIS A 123 4.24 -9.88 -14.08
C HIS A 123 3.74 -11.10 -13.30
N ALA A 124 2.62 -10.95 -12.60
CA ALA A 124 1.98 -12.05 -11.88
C ALA A 124 1.29 -13.01 -12.86
N THR A 125 1.22 -14.30 -12.50
CA THR A 125 0.78 -15.35 -13.44
C THR A 125 -0.74 -15.51 -13.50
N GLY A 126 -1.38 -14.58 -14.21
CA GLY A 126 -2.83 -14.56 -14.40
C GLY A 126 -3.59 -13.78 -13.33
N MET A 127 -4.90 -13.66 -13.52
CA MET A 127 -5.75 -12.75 -12.75
C MET A 127 -5.74 -13.03 -11.23
N ALA A 128 -5.73 -14.30 -10.84
CA ALA A 128 -5.73 -14.70 -9.43
C ALA A 128 -4.49 -14.20 -8.68
N GLU A 129 -3.32 -14.29 -9.32
CA GLU A 129 -2.05 -13.88 -8.72
C GLU A 129 -1.93 -12.36 -8.61
N TYR A 130 -2.46 -11.61 -9.59
CA TYR A 130 -2.62 -10.16 -9.47
C TYR A 130 -3.55 -9.75 -8.32
N ALA A 131 -4.66 -10.46 -8.14
CA ALA A 131 -5.58 -10.19 -7.04
C ALA A 131 -4.91 -10.43 -5.68
N LYS A 132 -4.17 -11.54 -5.52
CA LYS A 132 -3.35 -11.80 -4.32
C LYS A 132 -2.33 -10.68 -4.10
N LEU A 133 -1.62 -10.29 -5.15
CA LEU A 133 -0.59 -9.26 -5.06
C LEU A 133 -1.14 -7.91 -4.59
N LEU A 134 -2.25 -7.44 -5.20
CA LEU A 134 -2.90 -6.20 -4.80
C LEU A 134 -3.52 -6.30 -3.40
N PHE A 135 -4.08 -7.45 -3.03
CA PHE A 135 -4.59 -7.71 -1.68
C PHE A 135 -3.47 -7.59 -0.63
N TRP A 136 -2.33 -8.23 -0.88
CA TRP A 136 -1.18 -8.17 0.03
C TRP A 136 -0.55 -6.78 0.08
N GLY A 137 -0.49 -6.07 -1.05
CA GLY A 137 -0.10 -4.66 -1.09
C GLY A 137 -1.02 -3.82 -0.21
N PHE A 138 -2.33 -3.95 -0.36
CA PHE A 138 -3.31 -3.29 0.50
C PHE A 138 -3.16 -3.66 1.97
N LEU A 139 -3.04 -4.95 2.28
CA LEU A 139 -2.93 -5.44 3.65
C LEU A 139 -1.66 -4.92 4.33
N ALA A 140 -0.55 -4.80 3.60
CA ALA A 140 0.69 -4.25 4.12
C ALA A 140 0.54 -2.80 4.59
N GLY A 141 -0.26 -2.01 3.87
CA GLY A 141 -0.62 -0.66 4.28
C GLY A 141 -1.64 -0.62 5.42
N PHE A 142 -2.66 -1.49 5.36
CA PHE A 142 -3.76 -1.53 6.33
C PHE A 142 -3.31 -1.99 7.72
N ASN A 143 -2.38 -2.94 7.79
CA ASN A 143 -1.80 -3.40 9.04
C ASN A 143 -0.28 -3.38 8.95
N GLN A 144 0.29 -2.19 9.11
CA GLN A 144 1.73 -1.97 9.01
C GLN A 144 2.53 -2.84 9.98
N LYS A 145 2.00 -3.05 11.20
CA LYS A 145 2.63 -3.93 12.20
C LYS A 145 2.72 -5.37 11.68
N TYR A 146 1.64 -5.89 11.11
CA TYR A 146 1.63 -7.23 10.52
C TYR A 146 2.59 -7.37 9.33
N ALA A 147 2.71 -6.35 8.48
CA ALA A 147 3.69 -6.34 7.40
C ALA A 147 5.13 -6.44 7.95
N ILE A 148 5.44 -5.67 8.99
CA ILE A 148 6.73 -5.70 9.68
C ILE A 148 6.96 -7.06 10.35
N ASP A 149 5.92 -7.66 10.93
CA ASP A 149 6.01 -8.98 11.55
C ASP A 149 6.31 -10.08 10.52
N ILE A 150 5.74 -10.00 9.31
CA ILE A 150 6.12 -10.91 8.21
C ILE A 150 7.60 -10.71 7.84
N ILE A 151 8.05 -9.46 7.67
CA ILE A 151 9.45 -9.17 7.34
C ILE A 151 10.39 -9.68 8.44
N SER A 152 10.03 -9.52 9.71
CA SER A 152 10.84 -9.97 10.84
C SER A 152 10.86 -11.49 10.97
N SER A 153 9.78 -12.19 10.61
CA SER A 153 9.73 -13.65 10.61
C SER A 153 10.77 -14.28 9.67
N VAL A 154 11.11 -13.60 8.57
CA VAL A 154 12.13 -14.04 7.60
C VAL A 154 13.54 -13.95 8.20
N ARG A 155 13.80 -12.99 9.09
CA ARG A 155 15.12 -12.84 9.77
C ARG A 155 15.49 -14.05 10.62
N HIS A 156 14.52 -14.81 11.11
CA HIS A 156 14.72 -15.91 12.04
C HIS A 156 14.84 -17.29 11.38
N LYS A 157 14.86 -17.36 10.05
CA LYS A 157 15.20 -18.56 9.27
C LYS A 157 16.62 -18.47 8.72
#